data_AF-A0A520X9Q8-F1
#
_entry.id   AF-A0A520X9Q8-F1
#
_cell.length_a   1.000
_cell.length_b   1.000
_cell.length_c   1.000
_cell.angle_alpha   90.00
_cell.angle_beta   90.00
_cell.angle_gamma   90.00
#
_symmetry.space_group_name_H-M   'P 1'
#
loop_
_entity.id
_entity.type
_entity.pdbx_description
1 polymer ?
#
loop_
_entity_poly.entity_id
_entity_poly.type
_entity_poly.pdbx_seq_one_letter_code
_entity_poly.pdbx_strand_id
1 'polypeptide(L)'
;MEESHTLVMNWRSAMLAIIMLCAMIPLGYLYSRKIERRAVAWLGALVMAAVVSGIPVVAGFAGAFDVWPGLTFLPVQMTLLLGPLVFFHARALMLGQPNGHYWWLLLPGAVYWIYQLWAFLFLGDHTAKWAFNEAVHYPYVLPAVFYAGLGLMAWALFAIWRMRTRYLAWLQDHYSDDDAFDPAWLMHLIAIGVPLVVVWALENFLGRIIGLNYAERFWAEFSVFVLLFFVSLEALARIQRPYPKMAEPRGPAATRSRDRSERDWSAEGLRLQAAVLENGWHLQPGLSLQELARRFGMNQAYVSRALNQGFRLSFSSFINGLRVEHAKVLLDEGRMSLLDVAMASGFGSKASFNRAFKLFSGLTPSAYRRAQTSQFP
;
A
#
# COMPACT_ATOMS: atom_id res chain seq x y z
N MET A 1 -9.78 54.92 0.14
CA MET A 1 -10.25 53.87 1.07
C MET A 1 -9.35 52.68 0.84
N GLU A 2 -8.33 52.51 1.68
CA GLU A 2 -7.59 51.25 1.73
C GLU A 2 -8.58 50.20 2.24
N GLU A 3 -9.04 49.31 1.36
CA GLU A 3 -9.67 48.07 1.81
C GLU A 3 -8.63 47.36 2.66
N SER A 4 -8.87 47.27 3.98
CA SER A 4 -8.03 46.47 4.84
C SER A 4 -8.14 45.03 4.35
N HIS A 5 -7.12 44.55 3.64
CA HIS A 5 -6.99 43.14 3.31
C HIS A 5 -6.82 42.38 4.64
N THR A 6 -7.95 42.01 5.26
CA THR A 6 -7.96 41.23 6.49
C THR A 6 -7.91 39.77 6.13
N LEU A 7 -7.04 39.02 6.79
CA LEU A 7 -6.96 37.57 6.65
C LEU A 7 -8.22 36.95 7.26
N VAL A 8 -9.10 36.38 6.43
CA VAL A 8 -10.36 35.76 6.87
C VAL A 8 -10.31 34.27 6.57
N MET A 9 -10.19 33.46 7.63
CA MET A 9 -10.29 31.99 7.53
C MET A 9 -11.74 31.61 7.20
N ASN A 10 -12.06 31.46 5.91
CA ASN A 10 -13.37 31.01 5.47
C ASN A 10 -13.55 29.48 5.64
N TRP A 11 -14.77 29.00 5.39
CA TRP A 11 -15.10 27.58 5.52
C TRP A 11 -14.22 26.66 4.64
N ARG A 12 -13.77 27.11 3.47
CA ARG A 12 -12.89 26.34 2.56
C ARG A 12 -11.50 26.14 3.17
N SER A 13 -10.87 27.23 3.62
CA SER A 13 -9.58 27.19 4.30
C SER A 13 -9.64 26.36 5.58
N ALA A 14 -10.70 26.50 6.37
CA ALA A 14 -10.93 25.70 7.57
C ALA A 14 -11.09 24.19 7.25
N MET A 15 -11.90 23.83 6.25
CA MET A 15 -12.09 22.42 5.86
C MET A 15 -10.79 21.76 5.40
N LEU A 16 -10.00 22.44 4.57
CA LEU A 16 -8.70 21.95 4.10
C LEU A 16 -7.72 21.78 5.27
N ALA A 17 -7.61 22.79 6.14
CA ALA A 17 -6.75 22.72 7.32
C ALA A 17 -7.14 21.56 8.24
N ILE A 18 -8.43 21.36 8.49
CA ILE A 18 -8.93 20.26 9.33
C ILE A 18 -8.59 18.89 8.71
N ILE A 19 -8.87 18.67 7.42
CA ILE A 19 -8.58 17.37 6.80
C ILE A 19 -7.07 17.07 6.74
N MET A 20 -6.25 18.10 6.53
CA MET A 20 -4.78 18.00 6.56
C MET A 20 -4.28 17.59 7.96
N LEU A 21 -4.81 18.20 9.02
CA LEU A 21 -4.50 17.82 10.40
C LEU A 21 -4.97 16.39 10.71
N CYS A 22 -6.19 16.04 10.28
CA CYS A 22 -6.73 14.68 10.45
C CYS A 22 -5.85 13.62 9.77
N ALA A 23 -5.29 13.90 8.59
CA ALA A 23 -4.35 12.98 7.91
C ALA A 23 -3.04 12.75 8.68
N MET A 24 -2.64 13.67 9.57
CA MET A 24 -1.43 13.55 10.38
C MET A 24 -1.61 12.70 11.64
N ILE A 25 -2.82 12.66 12.23
CA ILE A 25 -3.08 11.97 13.49
C ILE A 25 -2.73 10.46 13.44
N PRO A 26 -3.18 9.69 12.42
CA PRO A 26 -2.85 8.26 12.32
C PRO A 26 -1.35 8.00 12.22
N LEU A 27 -0.60 8.92 11.60
CA LEU A 27 0.85 8.81 11.44
C LEU A 27 1.59 9.00 12.76
N GLY A 28 1.16 9.98 13.57
CA GLY A 28 1.70 10.18 14.91
C GLY A 28 1.53 8.93 15.78
N TYR A 29 0.35 8.31 15.70
CA TYR A 29 0.10 7.04 16.40
C TYR A 29 0.95 5.90 15.84
N LEU A 30 0.99 5.70 14.53
CA LEU A 30 1.79 4.64 13.90
C LEU A 30 3.29 4.77 14.22
N TYR A 31 3.81 6.00 14.27
CA TYR A 31 5.22 6.24 14.60
C TYR A 31 5.55 5.81 16.03
N SER A 32 4.60 5.96 16.97
CA SER A 32 4.79 5.55 18.37
C SER A 32 4.87 4.04 18.56
N ARG A 33 4.24 3.23 17.69
CA ARG A 33 4.22 1.76 17.80
C ARG A 33 5.53 1.07 17.47
N LYS A 34 6.47 1.74 16.80
CA LYS A 34 7.77 1.18 16.33
C LYS A 34 7.66 -0.05 15.39
N ILE A 35 6.45 -0.43 14.96
CA ILE A 35 6.19 -1.47 13.96
C ILE A 35 6.41 -0.86 12.58
N GLU A 36 7.10 -1.58 11.69
CA GLU A 36 7.34 -1.14 10.30
C GLU A 36 7.92 0.29 10.19
N ARG A 37 8.77 0.69 11.14
CA ARG A 37 9.24 2.07 11.31
C ARG A 37 9.73 2.73 10.01
N ARG A 38 10.44 1.99 9.16
CA ARG A 38 10.92 2.49 7.86
C ARG A 38 9.76 2.75 6.89
N ALA A 39 8.81 1.82 6.78
CA ALA A 39 7.65 2.00 5.90
C ALA A 39 6.76 3.14 6.43
N VAL A 40 6.50 3.18 7.73
CA VAL A 40 5.72 4.25 8.37
C VAL A 40 6.40 5.62 8.18
N ALA A 41 7.73 5.70 8.27
CA ALA A 41 8.46 6.94 8.01
C ALA A 41 8.26 7.45 6.58
N TRP A 42 8.28 6.55 5.58
CA TRP A 42 8.03 6.94 4.18
C TRP A 42 6.58 7.36 3.94
N LEU A 43 5.60 6.69 4.56
CA LEU A 43 4.20 7.11 4.51
C LEU A 43 4.02 8.47 5.19
N GLY A 44 4.70 8.69 6.32
CA GLY A 44 4.72 9.96 7.02
C GLY A 44 5.29 11.08 6.15
N ALA A 45 6.41 10.81 5.48
CA ALA A 45 7.01 11.74 4.52
C ALA A 45 6.08 12.03 3.33
N LEU A 46 5.36 11.03 2.80
CA LEU A 46 4.37 11.20 1.73
C LEU A 46 3.26 12.17 2.15
N VAL A 47 2.62 11.90 3.29
CA VAL A 47 1.53 12.74 3.79
C VAL A 47 2.05 14.12 4.15
N MET A 48 3.26 14.23 4.73
CA MET A 48 3.87 15.52 5.03
C MET A 48 4.16 16.33 3.78
N ALA A 49 4.73 15.71 2.74
CA ALA A 49 4.95 16.36 1.46
C ALA A 49 3.64 16.88 0.86
N ALA A 50 2.56 16.10 0.92
CA ALA A 50 1.25 16.53 0.43
C ALA A 50 0.64 17.66 1.27
N VAL A 51 0.70 17.57 2.60
CA VAL A 51 0.23 18.62 3.52
C VAL A 51 1.00 19.92 3.28
N VAL A 52 2.33 19.86 3.20
CA VAL A 52 3.16 21.04 2.91
C VAL A 52 2.81 21.63 1.54
N SER A 53 2.58 20.78 0.53
CA SER A 53 2.12 21.22 -0.80
C SER A 53 0.74 21.88 -0.79
N GLY A 54 -0.11 21.56 0.19
CA GLY A 54 -1.44 22.13 0.38
C GLY A 54 -1.46 23.50 1.06
N ILE A 55 -0.36 23.91 1.72
CA ILE A 55 -0.29 25.19 2.46
C ILE A 55 -0.65 26.38 1.58
N PRO A 56 -0.14 26.53 0.33
CA PRO A 56 -0.52 27.63 -0.54
C PRO A 56 -2.01 27.64 -0.87
N VAL A 57 -2.65 26.46 -0.98
CA VAL A 57 -4.07 26.35 -1.29
C VAL A 57 -4.91 26.91 -0.13
N VAL A 58 -4.59 26.49 1.10
CA VAL A 58 -5.22 27.00 2.34
C VAL A 58 -4.99 28.49 2.49
N ALA A 59 -3.73 28.94 2.31
CA ALA A 59 -3.35 30.34 2.41
C ALA A 59 -4.07 31.21 1.38
N GLY A 60 -4.20 30.72 0.14
CA GLY A 60 -4.94 31.40 -0.92
C GLY A 60 -6.43 31.54 -0.59
N PHE A 61 -7.07 30.50 -0.04
CA PHE A 61 -8.47 30.62 0.39
C PHE A 61 -8.66 31.59 1.57
N ALA A 62 -7.65 31.80 2.40
CA ALA A 62 -7.68 32.75 3.51
C ALA A 62 -7.36 34.20 3.09
N GLY A 63 -7.04 34.45 1.81
CA GLY A 63 -6.62 35.76 1.32
C GLY A 63 -5.18 36.14 1.68
N ALA A 64 -4.35 35.17 2.09
CA ALA A 64 -3.01 35.45 2.62
C ALA A 64 -2.06 36.07 1.58
N PHE A 65 -2.25 35.79 0.29
CA PHE A 65 -1.43 36.38 -0.78
C PHE A 65 -1.82 37.83 -1.09
N ASP A 66 -3.03 38.27 -0.73
CA ASP A 66 -3.44 39.67 -0.85
C ASP A 66 -2.79 40.51 0.26
N VAL A 67 -2.67 39.95 1.46
CA VAL A 67 -2.01 40.59 2.62
C VAL A 67 -0.49 40.52 2.52
N TRP A 68 0.04 39.38 2.08
CA TRP A 68 1.47 39.12 1.97
C TRP A 68 1.86 38.64 0.55
N PRO A 69 1.85 39.55 -0.44
CA PRO A 69 2.21 39.21 -1.83
C PRO A 69 3.63 38.65 -1.98
N GLY A 70 4.52 38.92 -1.02
CA GLY A 70 5.89 38.40 -1.01
C GLY A 70 6.00 36.88 -0.84
N LEU A 71 4.92 36.20 -0.40
CA LEU A 71 4.86 34.75 -0.23
C LEU A 71 4.83 33.96 -1.55
N THR A 72 4.68 34.64 -2.69
CA THR A 72 4.78 33.99 -4.01
C THR A 72 6.11 33.25 -4.16
N PHE A 73 6.04 32.02 -4.68
CA PHE A 73 7.14 31.04 -4.78
C PHE A 73 7.62 30.41 -3.46
N LEU A 74 6.90 30.53 -2.34
CA LEU A 74 7.26 29.81 -1.11
C LEU A 74 7.56 28.33 -1.43
N PRO A 75 8.73 27.78 -1.03
CA PRO A 75 9.22 26.49 -1.52
C PRO A 75 8.57 25.32 -0.79
N VAL A 76 7.27 25.16 -1.00
CA VAL A 76 6.41 24.19 -0.32
C VAL A 76 5.75 23.21 -1.28
N GLN A 77 5.82 23.41 -2.60
CA GLN A 77 5.27 22.43 -3.54
C GLN A 77 6.22 21.24 -3.68
N MET A 78 5.78 20.09 -3.18
CA MET A 78 6.51 18.82 -3.14
C MET A 78 5.88 17.75 -4.05
N THR A 79 5.06 18.15 -5.04
CA THR A 79 4.27 17.26 -5.89
C THR A 79 5.10 16.16 -6.56
N LEU A 80 6.32 16.48 -7.00
CA LEU A 80 7.22 15.53 -7.64
C LEU A 80 7.77 14.46 -6.68
N LEU A 81 7.68 14.66 -5.37
CA LEU A 81 8.10 13.69 -4.36
C LEU A 81 7.02 12.66 -4.04
N LEU A 82 5.74 12.93 -4.36
CA LEU A 82 4.62 12.07 -3.94
C LEU A 82 4.73 10.64 -4.53
N GLY A 83 5.01 10.51 -5.82
CA GLY A 83 5.22 9.20 -6.48
C GLY A 83 6.39 8.39 -5.87
N PRO A 84 7.60 8.96 -5.81
CA PRO A 84 8.75 8.29 -5.17
C PRO A 84 8.49 7.89 -3.71
N LEU A 85 7.83 8.72 -2.91
CA LEU A 85 7.59 8.46 -1.48
C LEU A 85 6.61 7.29 -1.27
N VAL A 86 5.53 7.19 -2.07
CA VAL A 86 4.63 6.04 -1.99
C VAL A 86 5.32 4.74 -2.44
N PHE A 87 6.20 4.82 -3.45
CA PHE A 87 7.02 3.69 -3.88
C PHE A 87 7.98 3.22 -2.77
N PHE A 88 8.67 4.15 -2.09
CA PHE A 88 9.57 3.81 -0.98
C PHE A 88 8.84 3.22 0.22
N HIS A 89 7.63 3.71 0.52
CA HIS A 89 6.77 3.09 1.53
C HIS A 89 6.49 1.63 1.17
N ALA A 90 6.00 1.36 -0.04
CA ALA A 90 5.69 0.01 -0.50
C ALA A 90 6.91 -0.90 -0.49
N ARG A 91 8.08 -0.40 -0.92
CA ARG A 91 9.35 -1.15 -0.93
C ARG A 91 9.80 -1.50 0.49
N ALA A 92 9.72 -0.55 1.42
CA ALA A 92 10.04 -0.80 2.83
C ALA A 92 9.08 -1.81 3.47
N LEU A 93 7.79 -1.77 3.10
CA LEU A 93 6.76 -2.68 3.60
C LEU A 93 6.96 -4.12 3.08
N MET A 94 7.25 -4.32 1.79
CA MET A 94 7.33 -5.65 1.18
C MET A 94 8.75 -6.26 1.14
N LEU A 95 9.81 -5.45 0.99
CA LEU A 95 11.18 -5.94 0.79
C LEU A 95 12.09 -5.70 2.00
N GLY A 96 11.83 -4.66 2.81
CA GLY A 96 12.65 -4.32 3.99
C GLY A 96 14.07 -3.85 3.69
N GLN A 97 14.46 -3.78 2.42
CA GLN A 97 15.78 -3.37 1.94
C GLN A 97 15.88 -1.84 1.77
N PRO A 98 17.10 -1.26 1.80
CA PRO A 98 17.30 0.14 1.45
C PRO A 98 16.87 0.44 0.01
N ASN A 99 16.61 1.72 -0.27
CA ASN A 99 16.18 2.19 -1.59
C ASN A 99 17.31 2.09 -2.65
N GLY A 100 18.58 2.02 -2.24
CA GLY A 100 19.71 1.77 -3.15
C GLY A 100 19.75 2.75 -4.32
N HIS A 101 19.81 2.23 -5.55
CA HIS A 101 19.79 3.04 -6.77
C HIS A 101 18.56 3.98 -6.85
N TYR A 102 17.39 3.60 -6.31
CA TYR A 102 16.16 4.38 -6.49
C TYR A 102 16.15 5.79 -5.88
N TRP A 103 17.19 6.22 -5.15
CA TRP A 103 17.31 7.59 -4.64
C TRP A 103 17.27 8.66 -5.74
N TRP A 104 17.67 8.35 -6.99
CA TRP A 104 17.58 9.30 -8.12
C TRP A 104 16.15 9.75 -8.41
N LEU A 105 15.14 8.99 -7.98
CA LEU A 105 13.72 9.36 -8.16
C LEU A 105 13.33 10.62 -7.36
N LEU A 106 14.09 10.98 -6.32
CA LEU A 106 13.86 12.23 -5.58
C LEU A 106 14.47 13.45 -6.26
N LEU A 107 15.38 13.26 -7.24
CA LEU A 107 16.11 14.35 -7.88
C LEU A 107 15.17 15.37 -8.55
N PRO A 108 14.13 15.00 -9.31
CA PRO A 108 13.22 15.98 -9.89
C PRO A 108 12.55 16.88 -8.85
N GLY A 109 12.13 16.30 -7.70
CA GLY A 109 11.54 17.06 -6.62
C GLY A 109 12.55 17.96 -5.91
N ALA A 110 13.78 17.51 -5.70
CA ALA A 110 14.85 18.33 -5.14
C ALA A 110 15.20 19.52 -6.06
N VAL A 111 15.32 19.28 -7.36
CA VAL A 111 15.57 20.33 -8.37
C VAL A 111 14.43 21.35 -8.38
N TYR A 112 13.18 20.89 -8.36
CA TYR A 112 12.03 21.79 -8.33
C TYR A 112 11.94 22.59 -7.02
N TRP A 113 12.31 21.99 -5.89
CA TRP A 113 12.39 22.69 -4.62
C TRP A 113 13.47 23.79 -4.64
N ILE A 114 14.67 23.48 -5.17
CA ILE A 114 15.75 24.46 -5.35
C ILE A 114 15.31 25.60 -6.27
N TYR A 115 14.61 25.28 -7.35
CA TYR A 115 14.03 26.28 -8.25
C TYR A 115 13.05 27.22 -7.53
N GLN A 116 12.13 26.69 -6.72
CA GLN A 116 11.21 27.49 -5.93
C GLN A 116 11.94 28.37 -4.91
N LEU A 117 12.93 27.79 -4.20
CA LEU A 117 13.73 28.54 -3.23
C LEU A 117 14.48 29.69 -3.90
N TRP A 118 15.08 29.44 -5.07
CA TRP A 118 15.74 30.47 -5.85
C TRP A 118 14.75 31.57 -6.27
N ALA A 119 13.60 31.19 -6.83
CA ALA A 119 12.56 32.13 -7.23
C ALA A 119 12.05 32.97 -6.04
N PHE A 120 11.89 32.35 -4.87
CA PHE A 120 11.45 33.01 -3.65
C PHE A 120 12.46 34.06 -3.14
N LEU A 121 13.75 33.75 -3.18
CA LEU A 121 14.82 34.58 -2.60
C LEU A 121 15.36 35.64 -3.56
N PHE A 122 15.38 35.38 -4.88
CA PHE A 122 16.18 36.17 -5.82
C PHE A 122 15.39 36.88 -6.92
N LEU A 123 14.09 36.62 -7.10
CA LEU A 123 13.28 37.34 -8.11
C LEU A 123 12.94 38.79 -7.72
N GLY A 124 13.30 39.24 -6.52
CA GLY A 124 13.03 40.60 -6.05
C GLY A 124 11.66 40.72 -5.38
N ASP A 125 10.95 41.82 -5.67
CA ASP A 125 9.67 42.16 -5.05
C ASP A 125 8.50 41.34 -5.64
N HIS A 126 7.29 41.59 -5.14
CA HIS A 126 6.11 40.87 -5.58
C HIS A 126 5.78 41.10 -7.07
N THR A 127 6.02 42.31 -7.60
CA THR A 127 5.73 42.64 -9.00
C THR A 127 6.62 41.84 -9.95
N ALA A 128 7.93 41.75 -9.68
CA ALA A 128 8.86 40.95 -10.46
C ALA A 128 8.56 39.45 -10.38
N LYS A 129 8.17 38.95 -9.20
CA LYS A 129 7.73 37.55 -9.03
C LYS A 129 6.49 37.24 -9.88
N TRP A 130 5.49 38.10 -9.88
CA TRP A 130 4.28 37.91 -10.69
C TRP A 130 4.56 38.01 -12.20
N ALA A 131 5.38 38.96 -12.62
CA ALA A 131 5.82 39.07 -14.02
C ALA A 131 6.55 37.80 -14.50
N PHE A 132 7.47 37.25 -13.68
CA PHE A 132 8.13 35.99 -13.97
C PHE A 132 7.14 34.80 -13.95
N ASN A 133 6.16 34.82 -13.05
CA ASN A 133 5.13 33.79 -13.01
C ASN A 133 4.32 33.73 -14.31
N GLU A 134 3.85 34.87 -14.79
CA GLU A 134 3.05 34.96 -16.02
C GLU A 134 3.89 34.65 -17.27
N ALA A 135 5.13 35.15 -17.34
CA ALA A 135 5.99 34.97 -18.50
C ALA A 135 6.60 33.57 -18.61
N VAL A 136 6.92 32.92 -17.47
CA VAL A 136 7.74 31.69 -17.45
C VAL A 136 7.11 30.57 -16.62
N HIS A 137 6.82 30.81 -15.34
CA HIS A 137 6.46 29.71 -14.44
C HIS A 137 5.13 29.04 -14.81
N TYR A 138 4.06 29.82 -14.91
CA TYR A 138 2.72 29.33 -15.22
C TYR A 138 2.59 28.70 -16.62
N PRO A 139 3.12 29.29 -17.71
CA PRO A 139 2.97 28.69 -19.04
C PRO A 139 3.87 27.48 -19.30
N TYR A 140 5.06 27.40 -18.69
CA TYR A 140 6.05 26.35 -19.03
C TYR A 140 6.40 25.45 -17.85
N VAL A 141 6.79 26.02 -16.71
CA VAL A 141 7.32 25.25 -15.58
C VAL A 141 6.22 24.44 -14.91
N LEU A 142 5.08 25.06 -14.60
CA LEU A 142 3.98 24.42 -13.89
C LEU A 142 3.39 23.23 -14.69
N PRO A 143 3.13 23.32 -16.02
CA PRO A 143 2.75 22.16 -16.82
C PRO A 143 3.83 21.07 -16.85
N ALA A 144 5.11 21.44 -17.00
CA ALA A 144 6.20 20.46 -17.02
C ALA A 144 6.30 19.68 -15.70
N VAL A 145 6.24 20.38 -14.56
CA VAL A 145 6.21 19.79 -13.21
C VAL A 145 4.98 18.91 -13.04
N PHE A 146 3.82 19.36 -13.52
CA PHE A 146 2.60 18.59 -13.46
C PHE A 146 2.70 17.26 -14.21
N TYR A 147 3.11 17.28 -15.49
CA TYR A 147 3.25 16.07 -16.29
C TYR A 147 4.36 15.15 -15.78
N ALA A 148 5.47 15.70 -15.30
CA ALA A 148 6.52 14.94 -14.64
C ALA A 148 5.99 14.26 -13.35
N GLY A 149 5.18 14.97 -12.56
CA GLY A 149 4.53 14.43 -11.36
C GLY A 149 3.59 13.27 -11.68
N LEU A 150 2.74 13.43 -12.69
CA LEU A 150 1.88 12.35 -13.19
C LEU A 150 2.69 11.14 -13.68
N GLY A 151 3.77 11.38 -14.44
CA GLY A 151 4.65 10.32 -14.92
C GLY A 151 5.32 9.54 -13.78
N LEU A 152 5.86 10.25 -12.77
CA LEU A 152 6.46 9.64 -11.59
C LEU A 152 5.44 8.86 -10.75
N MET A 153 4.23 9.40 -10.58
CA MET A 153 3.15 8.71 -9.88
C MET A 153 2.70 7.46 -10.64
N ALA A 154 2.44 7.55 -11.95
CA ALA A 154 2.04 6.41 -12.77
C ALA A 154 3.11 5.30 -12.76
N TRP A 155 4.38 5.67 -12.89
CA TRP A 155 5.50 4.74 -12.75
C TRP A 155 5.52 4.08 -11.37
N ALA A 156 5.34 4.85 -10.30
CA ALA A 156 5.33 4.34 -8.93
C ALA A 156 4.19 3.34 -8.71
N LEU A 157 2.97 3.67 -9.14
CA LEU A 157 1.80 2.78 -9.02
C LEU A 157 1.99 1.48 -9.81
N PHE A 158 2.54 1.56 -11.03
CA PHE A 158 2.86 0.38 -11.83
C PHE A 158 3.95 -0.48 -11.17
N ALA A 159 5.00 0.14 -10.64
CA ALA A 159 6.07 -0.55 -9.93
C ALA A 159 5.55 -1.24 -8.65
N ILE A 160 4.66 -0.57 -7.90
CA ILE A 160 3.98 -1.13 -6.73
C ILE A 160 3.11 -2.32 -7.12
N TRP A 161 2.29 -2.20 -8.16
CA TRP A 161 1.45 -3.30 -8.64
C TRP A 161 2.30 -4.53 -9.01
N ARG A 162 3.37 -4.33 -9.80
CA ARG A 162 4.30 -5.40 -10.20
C ARG A 162 5.09 -5.99 -9.01
N MET A 163 5.33 -5.19 -7.97
CA MET A 163 5.99 -5.64 -6.75
C MET A 163 5.03 -6.46 -5.88
N ARG A 164 3.79 -6.00 -5.72
CA ARG A 164 2.73 -6.70 -4.98
C ARG A 164 2.43 -8.06 -5.61
N THR A 165 2.30 -8.15 -6.93
CA THR A 165 2.06 -9.44 -7.60
C THR A 165 3.14 -10.47 -7.31
N ARG A 166 4.42 -10.05 -7.35
CA ARG A 166 5.56 -10.90 -6.97
C ARG A 166 5.56 -11.25 -5.48
N TYR A 167 5.25 -10.29 -4.63
CA TYR A 167 5.18 -10.46 -3.18
C TYR A 167 4.07 -11.45 -2.77
N LEU A 168 2.89 -11.40 -3.41
CA LEU A 168 1.80 -12.34 -3.16
C LEU A 168 2.16 -13.76 -3.58
N ALA A 169 2.77 -13.93 -4.76
CA ALA A 169 3.26 -15.25 -5.18
C ALA A 169 4.29 -15.80 -4.18
N TRP A 170 5.20 -14.95 -3.70
CA TRP A 170 6.17 -15.35 -2.67
C TRP A 170 5.50 -15.72 -1.34
N LEU A 171 4.48 -14.97 -0.89
CA LEU A 171 3.75 -15.29 0.34
C LEU A 171 3.09 -16.66 0.28
N GLN A 172 2.49 -17.02 -0.85
CA GLN A 172 1.86 -18.33 -1.05
C GLN A 172 2.84 -19.49 -0.87
N ASP A 173 4.11 -19.29 -1.23
CA ASP A 173 5.16 -20.29 -1.07
C ASP A 173 5.78 -20.33 0.34
N HIS A 174 5.50 -19.35 1.20
CA HIS A 174 6.21 -19.21 2.50
C HIS A 174 5.30 -19.11 3.73
N TYR A 175 4.02 -18.79 3.60
CA TYR A 175 3.09 -18.58 4.73
C TYR A 175 1.73 -19.22 4.46
N SER A 176 1.15 -19.89 5.47
CA SER A 176 -0.17 -20.52 5.35
C SER A 176 -1.35 -19.53 5.41
N ASP A 177 -1.16 -18.41 6.11
CA ASP A 177 -2.10 -17.29 6.19
C ASP A 177 -1.62 -16.11 5.32
N ASP A 178 -1.42 -16.35 4.02
CA ASP A 178 -0.88 -15.38 3.07
C ASP A 178 -1.71 -14.08 2.98
N ASP A 179 -3.04 -14.19 3.06
CA ASP A 179 -3.95 -13.02 3.06
C ASP A 179 -3.70 -12.01 4.15
N ALA A 180 -3.27 -12.53 5.29
CA ALA A 180 -3.08 -11.76 6.50
C ALA A 180 -1.95 -10.72 6.33
N PHE A 181 -1.14 -10.90 5.29
CA PHE A 181 0.00 -10.07 4.90
C PHE A 181 -0.18 -9.42 3.52
N ASP A 182 -1.36 -9.48 2.91
CA ASP A 182 -1.63 -8.79 1.64
C ASP A 182 -1.71 -7.27 1.86
N PRO A 183 -0.85 -6.46 1.21
CA PRO A 183 -0.95 -5.01 1.25
C PRO A 183 -2.01 -4.48 0.27
N ALA A 184 -3.20 -5.10 0.23
CA ALA A 184 -4.28 -4.75 -0.69
C ALA A 184 -4.72 -3.29 -0.58
N TRP A 185 -4.60 -2.71 0.62
CA TRP A 185 -4.88 -1.29 0.87
C TRP A 185 -4.01 -0.34 0.02
N LEU A 186 -2.78 -0.73 -0.36
CA LEU A 186 -1.97 0.04 -1.31
C LEU A 186 -2.57 0.06 -2.72
N MET A 187 -3.44 -0.90 -3.06
CA MET A 187 -4.16 -0.90 -4.33
C MET A 187 -5.38 0.01 -4.30
N HIS A 188 -5.89 0.37 -3.12
CA HIS A 188 -6.97 1.36 -3.01
C HIS A 188 -6.51 2.75 -3.46
N LEU A 189 -5.22 3.09 -3.29
CA LEU A 189 -4.61 4.28 -3.90
C LEU A 189 -4.79 4.31 -5.42
N ILE A 190 -4.69 3.15 -6.07
CA ILE A 190 -4.90 3.04 -7.52
C ILE A 190 -6.38 3.13 -7.83
N ALA A 191 -7.21 2.34 -7.14
CA ALA A 191 -8.64 2.24 -7.41
C ALA A 191 -9.40 3.55 -7.16
N ILE A 192 -8.99 4.36 -6.17
CA ILE A 192 -9.62 5.64 -5.81
C ILE A 192 -8.85 6.81 -6.41
N GLY A 193 -7.51 6.78 -6.34
CA GLY A 193 -6.68 7.89 -6.79
C GLY A 193 -6.69 8.11 -8.29
N VAL A 194 -6.71 7.05 -9.12
CA VAL A 194 -6.74 7.21 -10.59
C VAL A 194 -8.04 7.92 -11.03
N PRO A 195 -9.25 7.50 -10.60
CA PRO A 195 -10.47 8.24 -10.88
C PRO A 195 -10.41 9.70 -10.42
N LEU A 196 -9.88 9.97 -9.21
CA LEU A 196 -9.75 11.34 -8.71
C LEU A 196 -8.82 12.20 -9.58
N VAL A 197 -7.70 11.65 -10.05
CA VAL A 197 -6.79 12.34 -10.98
C VAL A 197 -7.48 12.59 -12.32
N VAL A 198 -8.29 11.65 -12.81
CA VAL A 198 -9.07 11.85 -14.05
C VAL A 198 -10.10 12.96 -13.87
N VAL A 199 -10.84 12.97 -12.77
CA VAL A 199 -11.80 14.03 -12.44
C VAL A 199 -11.08 15.38 -12.33
N TRP A 200 -9.96 15.44 -11.61
CA TRP A 200 -9.13 16.63 -11.48
C TRP A 200 -8.62 17.12 -12.84
N ALA A 201 -8.18 16.21 -13.72
CA ALA A 201 -7.69 16.55 -15.06
C ALA A 201 -8.82 17.08 -15.95
N LEU A 202 -10.00 16.47 -15.86
CA LEU A 202 -11.21 16.93 -16.55
C LEU A 202 -11.63 18.31 -16.06
N GLU A 203 -11.63 18.55 -14.75
CA GLU A 203 -11.93 19.85 -14.16
C GLU A 203 -10.93 20.93 -14.62
N ASN A 204 -9.63 20.61 -14.67
CA ASN A 204 -8.62 21.53 -15.18
C ASN A 204 -8.80 21.82 -16.67
N PHE A 205 -9.16 20.82 -17.47
CA PHE A 205 -9.44 20.99 -18.89
C PHE A 205 -10.69 21.83 -19.12
N LEU A 206 -11.81 21.47 -18.48
CA LEU A 206 -13.06 22.21 -18.54
C LEU A 206 -12.88 23.63 -18.02
N GLY A 207 -12.12 23.81 -16.94
CA GLY A 207 -11.82 25.11 -16.34
C GLY A 207 -11.10 26.06 -17.27
N ARG A 208 -10.31 25.56 -18.23
CA ARG A 208 -9.72 26.40 -19.30
C ARG A 208 -10.75 26.84 -20.34
N ILE A 209 -11.84 26.08 -20.53
CA ILE A 209 -12.90 26.38 -21.50
C ILE A 209 -13.95 27.31 -20.89
N ILE A 210 -14.42 26.99 -19.68
CA ILE A 210 -15.53 27.68 -19.02
C ILE A 210 -15.08 28.78 -18.06
N GLY A 211 -13.77 28.92 -17.82
CA GLY A 211 -13.20 29.97 -16.97
C GLY A 211 -13.43 29.74 -15.48
N LEU A 212 -13.21 28.51 -14.98
CA LEU A 212 -13.40 28.21 -13.56
C LEU A 212 -12.49 29.09 -12.69
N ASN A 213 -13.08 29.75 -11.69
CA ASN A 213 -12.38 30.58 -10.74
C ASN A 213 -11.68 29.74 -9.65
N TYR A 214 -10.85 30.39 -8.83
CA TYR A 214 -10.09 29.72 -7.77
C TYR A 214 -10.99 29.03 -6.72
N ALA A 215 -12.19 29.57 -6.45
CA ALA A 215 -13.14 29.01 -5.49
C ALA A 215 -13.81 27.72 -5.96
N GLU A 216 -13.98 27.55 -7.27
CA GLU A 216 -14.57 26.36 -7.88
C GLU A 216 -13.60 25.18 -7.87
N ARG A 217 -12.29 25.43 -7.92
CA ARG A 217 -11.22 24.41 -7.86
C ARG A 217 -11.07 23.72 -6.50
N PHE A 218 -11.80 24.20 -5.49
CA PHE A 218 -11.74 23.70 -4.12
C PHE A 218 -11.98 22.19 -4.01
N TRP A 219 -12.97 21.65 -4.74
CA TRP A 219 -13.39 20.26 -4.57
C TRP A 219 -12.34 19.27 -5.05
N ALA A 220 -11.62 19.60 -6.12
CA ALA A 220 -10.48 18.85 -6.61
C ALA A 220 -9.41 18.70 -5.51
N GLU A 221 -8.97 19.82 -4.93
CA GLU A 221 -7.96 19.86 -3.87
C GLU A 221 -8.43 19.12 -2.61
N PHE A 222 -9.67 19.36 -2.20
CA PHE A 222 -10.25 18.71 -1.02
C PHE A 222 -10.29 17.18 -1.18
N SER A 223 -10.63 16.67 -2.37
CA SER A 223 -10.73 15.23 -2.63
C SER A 223 -9.38 14.51 -2.48
N VAL A 224 -8.27 15.17 -2.83
CA VAL A 224 -6.91 14.63 -2.67
C VAL A 224 -6.56 14.47 -1.19
N PHE A 225 -6.89 15.46 -0.35
CA PHE A 225 -6.66 15.35 1.10
C PHE A 225 -7.56 14.31 1.77
N VAL A 226 -8.80 14.15 1.30
CA VAL A 226 -9.68 13.06 1.75
C VAL A 226 -9.08 11.69 1.41
N LEU A 227 -8.55 11.51 0.20
CA LEU A 227 -7.84 10.28 -0.18
C LEU A 227 -6.64 10.03 0.74
N LEU A 228 -5.81 11.04 1.00
CA LEU A 228 -4.65 10.91 1.88
C LEU A 228 -5.04 10.56 3.32
N PHE A 229 -6.10 11.18 3.83
CA PHE A 229 -6.67 10.85 5.13
C PHE A 229 -7.13 9.38 5.16
N PHE A 230 -7.89 8.93 4.15
CA PHE A 230 -8.34 7.55 4.05
C PHE A 230 -7.16 6.56 4.02
N VAL A 231 -6.12 6.85 3.24
CA VAL A 231 -4.90 6.04 3.16
C VAL A 231 -4.18 5.97 4.50
N SER A 232 -4.12 7.08 5.24
CA SER A 232 -3.53 7.11 6.59
C SER A 232 -4.32 6.25 7.59
N LEU A 233 -5.65 6.23 7.48
CA LEU A 233 -6.52 5.36 8.30
C LEU A 233 -6.37 3.89 7.94
N GLU A 234 -6.30 3.55 6.65
CA GLU A 234 -6.09 2.17 6.22
C GLU A 234 -4.72 1.64 6.65
N ALA A 235 -3.68 2.46 6.55
CA ALA A 235 -2.36 2.12 7.07
C ALA A 235 -2.41 1.83 8.57
N LEU A 236 -3.14 2.65 9.34
CA LEU A 236 -3.37 2.42 10.78
C LEU A 236 -4.07 1.09 11.04
N ALA A 237 -5.11 0.78 10.27
CA ALA A 237 -5.89 -0.43 10.41
C ALA A 237 -5.12 -1.70 10.01
N ARG A 238 -4.19 -1.61 9.05
CA ARG A 238 -3.52 -2.77 8.44
C ARG A 238 -2.10 -3.02 8.97
N ILE A 239 -1.37 -1.98 9.34
CA ILE A 239 -0.01 -2.10 9.91
C ILE A 239 -0.10 -2.37 11.42
N GLN A 240 -0.73 -3.48 11.77
CA GLN A 240 -0.82 -3.93 13.17
C GLN A 240 0.29 -4.90 13.56
N ARG A 241 0.94 -5.51 12.57
CA ARG A 241 2.03 -6.47 12.74
C ARG A 241 3.07 -6.28 11.63
N PRO A 242 4.31 -6.74 11.84
CA PRO A 242 5.34 -6.72 10.80
C PRO A 242 4.91 -7.52 9.57
N TYR A 243 5.17 -6.96 8.40
CA TYR A 243 5.01 -7.67 7.13
C TYR A 243 6.24 -8.55 6.91
N PRO A 244 6.06 -9.83 6.52
CA PRO A 244 7.13 -10.64 5.99
C PRO A 244 7.89 -9.91 4.88
N LYS A 245 9.21 -10.07 4.84
CA LYS A 245 10.05 -9.39 3.85
C LYS A 245 10.46 -10.39 2.76
N MET A 246 10.00 -10.15 1.55
CA MET A 246 10.49 -10.89 0.39
C MET A 246 11.90 -10.40 0.07
N ALA A 247 12.88 -11.30 0.17
CA ALA A 247 14.20 -11.00 -0.38
C ALA A 247 14.07 -10.81 -1.90
N GLU A 248 14.63 -9.73 -2.45
CA GLU A 248 14.75 -9.62 -3.91
C GLU A 248 15.45 -10.88 -4.44
N PRO A 249 14.95 -11.50 -5.53
CA PRO A 249 15.64 -12.61 -6.16
C PRO A 249 17.06 -12.16 -6.49
N ARG A 250 18.06 -12.74 -5.81
CA ARG A 250 19.48 -12.48 -6.11
C ARG A 250 19.81 -13.12 -7.45
N GLY A 251 19.49 -12.43 -8.55
CA GLY A 251 19.68 -12.94 -9.91
C GLY A 251 19.12 -14.35 -10.10
N PRO A 252 19.53 -15.07 -11.15
CA PRO A 252 19.43 -16.51 -11.11
C PRO A 252 20.37 -16.97 -10.01
N ALA A 253 19.83 -17.18 -8.81
CA ALA A 253 20.45 -18.08 -7.86
C ALA A 253 20.48 -19.43 -8.58
N ALA A 254 21.58 -19.65 -9.28
CA ALA A 254 22.00 -20.92 -9.82
C ALA A 254 22.24 -21.85 -8.64
N THR A 255 21.17 -22.21 -7.94
CA THR A 255 21.07 -23.53 -7.34
C THR A 255 20.80 -24.48 -8.50
N ARG A 256 21.78 -24.55 -9.41
CA ARG A 256 22.13 -25.80 -10.10
C ARG A 256 22.56 -26.75 -8.98
N SER A 257 21.61 -27.22 -8.18
CA SER A 257 21.85 -28.40 -7.36
C SER A 257 22.02 -29.51 -8.38
N ARG A 258 23.28 -29.85 -8.64
CA ARG A 258 23.74 -31.02 -9.41
C ARG A 258 23.39 -32.33 -8.68
N ASP A 259 22.17 -32.43 -8.14
CA ASP A 259 21.67 -33.67 -7.57
C ASP A 259 20.73 -34.28 -8.61
N ARG A 260 21.35 -34.94 -9.60
CA ARG A 260 20.70 -35.88 -10.52
C ARG A 260 20.55 -37.23 -9.82
N SER A 261 19.99 -37.25 -8.62
CA SER A 261 19.29 -38.44 -8.16
C SER A 261 17.81 -38.15 -8.37
N GLU A 262 17.11 -39.05 -9.03
CA GLU A 262 15.64 -39.07 -9.09
C GLU A 262 15.11 -39.33 -7.67
N ARG A 263 15.20 -38.34 -6.77
CA ARG A 263 14.48 -38.41 -5.50
C ARG A 263 13.01 -38.45 -5.82
N ASP A 264 12.32 -39.42 -5.26
CA ASP A 264 10.86 -39.46 -5.28
C ASP A 264 10.33 -38.38 -4.34
N TRP A 265 10.13 -37.18 -4.90
CA TRP A 265 9.56 -36.04 -4.19
C TRP A 265 8.12 -36.29 -3.76
N SER A 266 7.43 -37.25 -4.38
CA SER A 266 6.07 -37.64 -3.97
C SER A 266 6.11 -38.40 -2.66
N ALA A 267 7.01 -39.38 -2.54
CA ALA A 267 7.25 -40.11 -1.29
C ALA A 267 7.72 -39.17 -0.16
N GLU A 268 8.63 -38.24 -0.47
CA GLU A 268 9.10 -37.26 0.51
C GLU A 268 7.96 -36.31 0.95
N GLY A 269 7.15 -35.83 -0.01
CA GLY A 269 5.98 -35.02 0.29
C GLY A 269 5.00 -35.73 1.23
N LEU A 270 4.69 -37.00 0.98
CA LEU A 270 3.83 -37.83 1.84
C LEU A 270 4.42 -38.00 3.24
N ARG A 271 5.74 -38.22 3.36
CA ARG A 271 6.43 -38.29 4.66
C ARG A 271 6.28 -37.00 5.46
N LEU A 272 6.48 -35.85 4.82
CA LEU A 272 6.31 -34.54 5.47
C LEU A 272 4.86 -34.29 5.84
N GLN A 273 3.90 -34.69 5.00
CA GLN A 273 2.46 -34.58 5.30
C GLN A 273 2.07 -35.39 6.53
N ALA A 274 2.54 -36.65 6.63
CA ALA A 274 2.26 -37.51 7.78
C ALA A 274 2.74 -36.85 9.08
N ALA A 275 3.99 -36.33 9.09
CA ALA A 275 4.53 -35.64 10.26
C ALA A 275 3.76 -34.35 10.61
N VAL A 276 3.33 -33.56 9.61
CA VAL A 276 2.51 -32.35 9.83
C VAL A 276 1.15 -32.68 10.44
N LEU A 277 0.53 -33.79 10.04
CA LEU A 277 -0.73 -34.26 10.59
C LEU A 277 -0.57 -34.81 12.00
N GLU A 278 0.39 -35.72 12.21
CA GLU A 278 0.69 -36.36 13.50
C GLU A 278 0.96 -35.34 14.61
N ASN A 279 1.71 -34.28 14.29
CA ASN A 279 2.05 -33.24 15.27
C ASN A 279 1.03 -32.08 15.31
N GLY A 280 -0.04 -32.13 14.51
CA GLY A 280 -1.05 -31.06 14.45
C GLY A 280 -0.51 -29.70 13.98
N TRP A 281 0.65 -29.64 13.32
CA TRP A 281 1.29 -28.37 12.96
C TRP A 281 0.45 -27.52 12.00
N HIS A 282 -0.36 -28.16 11.16
CA HIS A 282 -1.29 -27.48 10.25
C HIS A 282 -2.34 -26.63 10.99
N LEU A 283 -2.66 -26.95 12.24
CA LEU A 283 -3.63 -26.20 13.06
C LEU A 283 -3.04 -24.91 13.66
N GLN A 284 -1.72 -24.70 13.54
CA GLN A 284 -1.09 -23.49 14.04
C GLN A 284 -1.36 -22.30 13.10
N PRO A 285 -1.95 -21.19 13.58
CA PRO A 285 -2.08 -19.96 12.81
C PRO A 285 -0.71 -19.35 12.50
N GLY A 286 -0.56 -18.78 11.31
CA GLY A 286 0.66 -18.11 10.86
C GLY A 286 1.86 -19.03 10.65
N LEU A 287 1.65 -20.35 10.50
CA LEU A 287 2.72 -21.29 10.19
C LEU A 287 3.46 -20.84 8.91
N SER A 288 4.78 -20.74 9.00
CA SER A 288 5.64 -20.39 7.87
C SER A 288 6.45 -21.61 7.39
N LEU A 289 6.87 -21.56 6.14
CA LEU A 289 7.80 -22.55 5.57
C LEU A 289 9.12 -22.57 6.35
N GLN A 290 9.59 -21.41 6.82
CA GLN A 290 10.78 -21.32 7.67
C GLN A 290 10.61 -22.09 8.97
N GLU A 291 9.48 -21.90 9.64
CA GLU A 291 9.14 -22.60 10.87
C GLU A 291 9.06 -24.11 10.62
N LEU A 292 8.37 -24.52 9.55
CA LEU A 292 8.20 -25.92 9.20
C LEU A 292 9.56 -26.59 8.90
N ALA A 293 10.41 -25.94 8.10
CA ALA A 293 11.75 -26.43 7.79
C ALA A 293 12.61 -26.58 9.05
N ARG A 294 12.52 -25.62 9.99
CA ARG A 294 13.21 -25.71 11.27
C ARG A 294 12.76 -26.93 12.09
N ARG A 295 11.46 -27.24 12.11
CA ARG A 295 10.93 -28.41 12.83
C ARG A 295 11.40 -29.73 12.24
N PHE A 296 11.56 -29.78 10.91
CA PHE A 296 12.12 -30.93 10.23
C PHE A 296 13.67 -31.02 10.30
N GLY A 297 14.35 -29.99 10.81
CA GLY A 297 15.82 -29.91 10.73
C GLY A 297 16.34 -29.80 9.28
N MET A 298 15.51 -29.28 8.37
CA MET A 298 15.79 -29.17 6.93
C MET A 298 15.92 -27.72 6.49
N ASN A 299 16.45 -27.51 5.28
CA ASN A 299 16.42 -26.18 4.67
C ASN A 299 15.06 -25.92 3.98
N GLN A 300 14.68 -24.64 3.88
CA GLN A 300 13.40 -24.22 3.28
C GLN A 300 13.26 -24.68 1.82
N ALA A 301 14.35 -24.66 1.05
CA ALA A 301 14.33 -25.06 -0.35
C ALA A 301 13.97 -26.54 -0.53
N TYR A 302 14.42 -27.41 0.39
CA TYR A 302 14.10 -28.83 0.39
C TYR A 302 12.62 -29.06 0.67
N VAL A 303 12.09 -28.47 1.75
CA VAL A 303 10.67 -28.59 2.11
C VAL A 303 9.77 -28.02 1.01
N SER A 304 10.10 -26.83 0.50
CA SER A 304 9.38 -26.22 -0.63
C SER A 304 9.39 -27.12 -1.86
N ARG A 305 10.55 -27.72 -2.20
CA ARG A 305 10.66 -28.62 -3.35
C ARG A 305 9.86 -29.91 -3.15
N ALA A 306 9.89 -30.50 -1.97
CA ALA A 306 9.11 -31.70 -1.65
C ALA A 306 7.60 -31.44 -1.77
N LEU A 307 7.12 -30.30 -1.25
CA LEU A 307 5.71 -29.92 -1.37
C LEU A 307 5.31 -29.59 -2.82
N ASN A 308 6.11 -28.75 -3.49
CA ASN A 308 5.83 -28.31 -4.86
C ASN A 308 5.93 -29.44 -5.89
N GLN A 309 6.94 -30.32 -5.80
CA GLN A 309 7.12 -31.43 -6.75
C GLN A 309 6.27 -32.65 -6.38
N GLY A 310 6.07 -32.92 -5.08
CA GLY A 310 5.28 -34.05 -4.62
C GLY A 310 3.76 -33.84 -4.76
N PHE A 311 3.25 -32.64 -4.47
CA PHE A 311 1.81 -32.36 -4.51
C PHE A 311 1.37 -31.37 -5.59
N ARG A 312 2.30 -30.67 -6.25
CA ARG A 312 1.99 -29.55 -7.18
C ARG A 312 1.17 -28.43 -6.52
N LEU A 313 1.35 -28.24 -5.21
CA LEU A 313 0.71 -27.20 -4.42
C LEU A 313 1.78 -26.28 -3.81
N SER A 314 1.47 -24.99 -3.71
CA SER A 314 2.25 -24.06 -2.89
C SER A 314 2.16 -24.46 -1.41
N PHE A 315 3.08 -23.95 -0.58
CA PHE A 315 3.05 -24.19 0.86
C PHE A 315 1.72 -23.78 1.51
N SER A 316 1.18 -22.61 1.14
CA SER A 316 -0.12 -22.14 1.63
C SER A 316 -1.24 -23.10 1.24
N SER A 317 -1.32 -23.49 -0.02
CA SER A 317 -2.32 -24.44 -0.50
C SER A 317 -2.21 -25.79 0.19
N PHE A 318 -0.99 -26.30 0.37
CA PHE A 318 -0.75 -27.55 1.08
C PHE A 318 -1.31 -27.52 2.51
N ILE A 319 -0.91 -26.53 3.32
CA ILE A 319 -1.39 -26.42 4.71
C ILE A 319 -2.91 -26.18 4.76
N ASN A 320 -3.42 -25.29 3.92
CA ASN A 320 -4.85 -24.97 3.90
C ASN A 320 -5.71 -26.16 3.45
N GLY A 321 -5.20 -27.04 2.58
CA GLY A 321 -5.86 -28.31 2.26
C GLY A 321 -6.06 -29.18 3.49
N LEU A 322 -5.00 -29.36 4.31
CA LEU A 322 -5.09 -30.12 5.56
C LEU A 322 -6.07 -29.49 6.55
N ARG A 323 -6.04 -28.16 6.68
CA ARG A 323 -6.97 -27.41 7.55
C ARG A 323 -8.43 -27.55 7.09
N VAL A 324 -8.68 -27.61 5.79
CA VAL A 324 -10.03 -27.83 5.24
C VAL A 324 -10.53 -29.23 5.59
N GLU A 325 -9.69 -30.27 5.48
CA GLU A 325 -10.09 -31.62 5.90
C GLU A 325 -10.42 -31.68 7.40
N HIS A 326 -9.62 -31.04 8.26
CA HIS A 326 -9.97 -30.90 9.68
C HIS A 326 -11.28 -30.13 9.90
N ALA A 327 -11.50 -29.06 9.13
CA ALA A 327 -12.73 -28.28 9.22
C ALA A 327 -13.98 -29.08 8.81
N LYS A 328 -13.89 -29.97 7.81
CA LYS A 328 -15.01 -30.84 7.42
C LYS A 328 -15.46 -31.72 8.59
N VAL A 329 -14.51 -32.35 9.29
CA VAL A 329 -14.80 -33.17 10.48
C VAL A 329 -15.56 -32.35 11.53
N LEU A 330 -15.09 -31.14 11.86
CA LEU A 330 -15.78 -30.27 12.83
C LEU A 330 -17.15 -29.76 12.35
N LEU A 331 -17.35 -29.60 11.04
CA LEU A 331 -18.63 -29.20 10.47
C LEU A 331 -19.65 -30.34 10.53
N ASP A 332 -19.20 -31.58 10.31
CA ASP A 332 -20.04 -32.78 10.35
C ASP A 332 -20.53 -33.06 11.77
N GLU A 333 -19.73 -32.73 12.80
CA GLU A 333 -20.18 -32.79 14.21
C GLU A 333 -21.29 -31.78 14.55
N GLY A 334 -21.40 -30.67 13.82
CA GLY A 334 -22.47 -29.67 13.98
C GLY A 334 -22.45 -28.83 15.26
N ARG A 335 -21.45 -28.99 16.14
CA ARG A 335 -21.42 -28.36 17.49
C ARG A 335 -20.92 -26.92 17.54
N MET A 336 -20.17 -26.49 16.52
CA MET A 336 -19.44 -25.21 16.53
C MET A 336 -20.00 -24.20 15.53
N SER A 337 -19.86 -22.90 15.81
CA SER A 337 -20.15 -21.87 14.80
C SER A 337 -19.14 -21.95 13.64
N LEU A 338 -19.46 -21.40 12.46
CA LEU A 338 -18.52 -21.39 11.33
C LEU A 338 -17.22 -20.64 11.64
N LEU A 339 -17.29 -19.61 12.50
CA LEU A 339 -16.11 -18.88 12.92
C LEU A 339 -15.24 -19.74 13.84
N ASP A 340 -15.86 -20.44 14.79
CA ASP A 340 -15.11 -21.30 15.73
C ASP A 340 -14.47 -22.47 15.00
N VAL A 341 -15.16 -23.08 14.03
CA VAL A 341 -14.55 -24.09 13.14
C VAL A 341 -13.33 -23.52 12.41
N ALA A 342 -13.44 -22.31 11.86
CA ALA A 342 -12.31 -21.69 11.17
C ALA A 342 -11.10 -21.51 12.10
N MET A 343 -11.33 -20.99 13.32
CA MET A 343 -10.26 -20.77 14.29
C MET A 343 -9.68 -22.09 14.81
N ALA A 344 -10.52 -23.08 15.10
CA ALA A 344 -10.10 -24.40 15.55
C ALA A 344 -9.32 -25.18 14.49
N SER A 345 -9.61 -24.95 13.20
CA SER A 345 -8.83 -25.48 12.08
C SER A 345 -7.59 -24.66 11.74
N GLY A 346 -7.22 -23.68 12.56
CA GLY A 346 -5.96 -22.95 12.44
C GLY A 346 -5.95 -21.80 11.43
N PHE A 347 -7.09 -21.39 10.89
CA PHE A 347 -7.15 -20.23 10.00
C PHE A 347 -7.03 -18.93 10.80
N GLY A 348 -6.17 -18.00 10.34
CA GLY A 348 -6.04 -16.68 10.96
C GLY A 348 -7.20 -15.72 10.67
N SER A 349 -8.11 -16.06 9.75
CA SER A 349 -9.29 -15.22 9.44
C SER A 349 -10.43 -16.01 8.79
N LYS A 350 -11.66 -15.52 8.94
CA LYS A 350 -12.86 -16.05 8.25
C LYS A 350 -12.75 -15.96 6.73
N ALA A 351 -12.09 -14.92 6.21
CA ALA A 351 -11.92 -14.73 4.77
C ALA A 351 -11.02 -15.82 4.16
N SER A 352 -9.88 -16.10 4.81
CA SER A 352 -8.95 -17.15 4.41
C SER A 352 -9.61 -18.54 4.46
N PHE A 353 -10.36 -18.82 5.55
CA PHE A 353 -11.14 -20.04 5.67
C PHE A 353 -12.14 -20.22 4.53
N ASN A 354 -12.99 -19.23 4.28
CA ASN A 354 -13.99 -19.30 3.22
C ASN A 354 -13.37 -19.54 1.83
N ARG A 355 -12.25 -18.86 1.52
CA ARG A 355 -11.58 -19.05 0.24
C ARG A 355 -10.97 -20.45 0.13
N ALA A 356 -10.21 -20.88 1.13
CA ALA A 356 -9.58 -22.20 1.13
C ALA A 356 -10.63 -23.31 1.07
N PHE A 357 -11.67 -23.23 1.89
CA PHE A 357 -12.75 -24.22 1.92
C PHE A 357 -13.44 -24.32 0.57
N LYS A 358 -13.76 -23.19 -0.08
CA LYS A 358 -14.35 -23.20 -1.43
C LYS A 358 -13.39 -23.77 -2.48
N LEU A 359 -12.10 -23.45 -2.39
CA LEU A 359 -11.09 -23.96 -3.31
C LEU A 359 -10.97 -25.49 -3.25
N PHE A 360 -10.93 -26.06 -2.04
CA PHE A 360 -10.69 -27.50 -1.84
C PHE A 360 -11.96 -28.36 -1.81
N SER A 361 -13.11 -27.81 -1.38
CA SER A 361 -14.38 -28.55 -1.31
C SER A 361 -15.34 -28.25 -2.45
N GLY A 362 -15.12 -27.18 -3.23
CA GLY A 362 -16.06 -26.67 -4.24
C GLY A 362 -17.26 -25.90 -3.67
N LEU A 363 -17.52 -25.97 -2.36
CA LEU A 363 -18.66 -25.35 -1.69
C LEU A 363 -18.21 -24.28 -0.68
N THR A 364 -19.09 -23.34 -0.34
CA THR A 364 -18.84 -22.48 0.84
C THR A 364 -19.05 -23.29 2.12
N PRO A 365 -18.38 -22.95 3.25
CA PRO A 365 -18.58 -23.65 4.52
C PRO A 365 -20.06 -23.72 4.95
N SER A 366 -20.80 -22.63 4.74
CA SER A 366 -22.25 -22.59 5.02
C SER A 366 -23.05 -23.52 4.11
N ALA A 367 -22.68 -23.62 2.82
CA ALA A 367 -23.35 -24.54 1.90
C ALA A 367 -23.05 -25.99 2.23
N TYR A 368 -21.81 -26.31 2.59
CA TYR A 368 -21.40 -27.65 3.02
C TYR A 368 -22.15 -28.09 4.27
N ARG A 369 -22.21 -27.24 5.30
CA ARG A 369 -22.97 -27.54 6.53
C ARG A 369 -24.45 -27.82 6.25
N ARG A 370 -25.09 -27.00 5.41
CA ARG A 370 -26.50 -27.21 5.04
C ARG A 370 -26.72 -28.54 4.32
N ALA A 371 -25.81 -28.92 3.42
CA ALA A 371 -25.91 -30.19 2.70
C ALA A 371 -25.88 -31.40 3.65
N GLN A 372 -25.06 -31.34 4.71
CA GLN A 372 -25.00 -32.40 5.72
C GLN A 372 -26.25 -32.45 6.61
N THR A 373 -26.77 -31.30 7.04
CA THR A 373 -28.02 -31.27 7.82
C THR A 373 -29.23 -31.76 7.02
N SER A 374 -29.22 -31.61 5.69
CA SER A 374 -30.29 -32.15 4.82
C SER A 374 -30.15 -33.64 4.51
N GLN A 375 -29.00 -34.27 4.79
CA GLN A 375 -28.79 -35.71 4.57
C GLN A 375 -29.14 -36.59 5.78
N PHE A 376 -29.31 -36.00 6.97
CA PHE A 376 -29.72 -36.71 8.18
C PHE A 376 -31.04 -36.12 8.71
N PRO A 377 -32.20 -36.71 8.34
CA PRO A 377 -33.51 -36.34 8.89
C PRO A 377 -33.71 -36.78 10.33
#